data_AF-A0A966Z2A6-F1
#
_entry.id   AF-A0A966Z2A6-F1
#
_cell.length_a   1.000
_cell.length_b   1.000
_cell.length_c   1.000
_cell.angle_alpha   90.00
_cell.angle_beta   90.00
_cell.angle_gamma   90.00
#
_symmetry.space_group_name_H-M   'P 1'
#
loop_
_entity.id
_entity.type
_entity.pdbx_description
1 polymer ?
#
loop_
_entity_poly.entity_id
_entity_poly.type
_entity_poly.pdbx_seq_one_letter_code
_entity_poly.pdbx_strand_id
1 'polypeptide(L)' 'MTNQERIALFQTALQKQLQPLALLIEDESHLHAGHAGAAGGAGHFRIKITAQAFAGLNSVARHRL' A
#
# COMPACT_ATOMS: atom_id res chain seq x y z
N MET A 1 -3.05 -12.39 11.17
CA MET A 1 -3.61 -11.65 10.04
C MET A 1 -2.81 -11.96 8.79
N THR A 2 -3.44 -12.45 7.72
CA THR A 2 -2.78 -12.77 6.44
C THR A 2 -2.46 -11.49 5.65
N ASN A 3 -1.62 -11.58 4.63
CA ASN A 3 -1.38 -10.47 3.72
C ASN A 3 -2.65 -10.07 2.95
N GLN A 4 -3.50 -11.03 2.62
CA GLN A 4 -4.78 -10.77 1.95
C GLN A 4 -5.72 -9.94 2.84
N GLU A 5 -5.79 -10.26 4.13
CA GLU A 5 -6.57 -9.46 5.09
C GLU A 5 -5.98 -8.05 5.23
N ARG A 6 -4.64 -7.92 5.26
CA ARG A 6 -3.97 -6.60 5.30
C ARG A 6 -4.29 -5.76 4.07
N ILE A 7 -4.26 -6.37 2.89
CA ILE A 7 -4.64 -5.71 1.63
C ILE A 7 -6.08 -5.20 1.68
N ALA A 8 -7.03 -5.98 2.21
CA ALA A 8 -8.41 -5.54 2.35
C ALA A 8 -8.56 -4.32 3.27
N LEU A 9 -7.79 -4.26 4.37
CA LEU A 9 -7.73 -3.07 5.21
C LEU A 9 -7.14 -1.86 4.48
N PHE A 10 -6.05 -2.04 3.73
CA PHE A 10 -5.45 -0.97 2.94
C PHE A 10 -6.43 -0.43 1.88
N GLN A 11 -7.12 -1.33 1.16
CA GLN A 11 -8.14 -0.94 0.17
C GLN A 11 -9.22 -0.09 0.82
N THR A 12 -9.76 -0.52 1.96
CA THR A 12 -10.83 0.20 2.67
C THR A 12 -10.36 1.58 3.11
N ALA A 13 -9.18 1.66 3.74
CA ALA A 13 -8.63 2.92 4.25
C ALA A 13 -8.32 3.90 3.10
N LEU A 14 -7.66 3.44 2.04
CA LEU A 14 -7.27 4.27 0.89
C LEU A 14 -8.49 4.71 0.07
N GLN A 15 -9.49 3.84 -0.10
CA GLN A 15 -10.76 4.21 -0.75
C GLN A 15 -11.48 5.32 0.02
N LYS A 16 -11.56 5.18 1.35
CA LYS A 16 -12.21 6.17 2.22
C LYS A 16 -11.48 7.51 2.21
N GLN A 17 -10.16 7.50 2.34
CA GLN A 17 -9.39 8.73 2.54
C GLN A 17 -9.08 9.47 1.24
N LEU A 18 -8.75 8.75 0.17
CA LEU A 18 -8.23 9.34 -1.06
C LEU A 18 -9.22 9.32 -2.22
N GLN A 19 -10.30 8.52 -2.13
CA GLN A 19 -11.29 8.33 -3.20
C GLN A 19 -10.62 8.16 -4.58
N PRO A 20 -9.72 7.16 -4.72
CA PRO A 20 -8.86 7.04 -5.88
C PRO A 20 -9.66 6.71 -7.14
N LEU A 21 -9.24 7.28 -8.26
CA LEU A 21 -9.70 6.91 -9.60
C LEU A 21 -9.16 5.52 -10.00
N ALA A 22 -7.97 5.16 -9.51
CA ALA A 22 -7.39 3.83 -9.66
C ALA A 22 -6.56 3.46 -8.44
N LEU A 23 -6.69 2.21 -7.98
CA LEU A 23 -5.93 1.65 -6.86
C LEU A 23 -5.51 0.21 -7.18
N LEU A 24 -4.20 -0.05 -7.17
CA LEU A 24 -3.62 -1.38 -7.28
C LEU A 24 -2.72 -1.64 -6.07
N ILE A 25 -2.90 -2.79 -5.43
CA ILE A 25 -2.10 -3.26 -4.29
C ILE A 25 -1.62 -4.66 -4.61
N GLU A 26 -0.30 -4.86 -4.62
CA GLU A 26 0.35 -6.13 -4.90
C GLU A 26 1.17 -6.60 -3.70
N ASP A 27 1.03 -7.87 -3.34
CA ASP A 27 1.85 -8.52 -2.31
C ASP A 27 3.17 -9.00 -2.90
N GLU A 28 4.25 -8.34 -2.51
CA GLU A 28 5.62 -8.66 -2.89
C GLU A 28 6.40 -9.30 -1.74
N SER A 29 5.74 -9.75 -0.68
CA SER A 29 6.38 -10.34 0.51
C SER A 29 7.22 -11.57 0.15
N HIS A 30 6.82 -12.32 -0.87
CA HIS A 30 7.56 -13.48 -1.35
C HIS A 30 8.96 -13.14 -1.90
N LEU A 31 9.16 -11.91 -2.41
CA LEU A 31 10.48 -11.43 -2.87
C LEU A 31 11.48 -11.27 -1.71
N HIS A 32 10.99 -11.32 -0.47
CA HIS A 32 11.80 -11.18 0.74
C HIS A 32 11.83 -12.44 1.60
N ALA A 33 11.31 -13.56 1.10
CA ALA A 33 11.40 -14.84 1.80
C ALA A 33 12.87 -15.18 2.10
N GLY A 34 13.21 -15.33 3.39
CA GLY A 34 14.57 -15.63 3.85
C GLY A 34 15.37 -14.44 4.42
N HIS A 35 14.86 -13.21 4.31
CA HIS A 35 15.47 -12.07 5.01
C HIS A 35 14.99 -11.98 6.48
N ALA A 36 15.87 -11.48 7.37
CA ALA A 36 15.56 -11.32 8.79
C ALA A 36 14.26 -10.51 9.06
N GLY A 37 13.97 -9.52 8.21
CA GLY A 37 12.72 -8.75 8.30
C GLY A 37 11.45 -9.55 7.98
N ALA A 38 11.53 -10.55 7.10
CA ALA A 38 10.39 -11.42 6.76
C ALA A 38 10.12 -12.47 7.85
N ALA A 39 11.14 -12.82 8.66
CA ALA A 39 11.02 -13.79 9.74
C ALA A 39 10.01 -13.37 10.84
N GLY A 40 9.77 -12.05 10.99
CA GLY A 40 8.78 -11.49 11.90
C GLY A 40 7.35 -11.37 11.34
N GLY A 41 7.08 -11.90 10.13
CA GLY A 41 5.76 -11.78 9.49
C GLY A 41 5.46 -10.41 8.89
N ALA A 42 6.49 -9.56 8.73
CA ALA A 42 6.39 -8.32 7.97
C ALA A 42 6.12 -8.63 6.49
N GLY A 43 5.26 -7.82 5.86
CA GLY A 43 4.96 -7.93 4.44
C GLY A 43 5.62 -6.81 3.64
N HIS A 44 5.82 -7.04 2.35
CA HIS A 44 6.18 -6.01 1.38
C HIS A 44 5.00 -5.82 0.44
N PHE A 45 4.54 -4.58 0.27
CA PHE A 45 3.43 -4.25 -0.61
C PHE A 45 3.83 -3.15 -1.58
N ARG A 46 3.56 -3.36 -2.87
CA ARG A 46 3.64 -2.30 -3.87
C ARG A 46 2.25 -1.74 -4.09
N ILE A 47 2.13 -0.42 -3.97
CA ILE A 47 0.86 0.29 -4.09
C ILE A 47 0.97 1.33 -5.20
N LYS A 48 0.04 1.30 -6.15
CA LYS A 48 -0.12 2.33 -7.19
C LYS A 48 -1.48 2.99 -7.02
N ILE A 49 -1.48 4.31 -6.89
CA ILE A 49 -2.70 5.10 -6.63
C ILE A 49 -2.76 6.28 -7.60
N THR A 50 -3.90 6.47 -8.24
CA THR A 50 -4.26 7.70 -8.95
C THR A 50 -5.45 8.33 -8.24
N ALA A 51 -5.27 9.54 -7.70
CA ALA A 51 -6.31 10.24 -6.94
C ALA A 51 -6.19 11.75 -7.14
N GLN A 52 -7.33 12.45 -7.15
CA GLN A 52 -7.37 13.90 -7.26
C GLN A 52 -6.81 14.59 -5.99
N ALA A 53 -6.83 13.88 -4.85
CA ALA A 53 -6.20 14.31 -3.60
C ALA A 53 -4.69 14.60 -3.71
N PHE A 54 -4.01 14.12 -4.77
CA PHE A 54 -2.60 14.38 -5.02
C PHE A 54 -2.32 15.63 -5.86
N ALA A 55 -3.35 16.31 -6.36
CA ALA A 55 -3.19 17.51 -7.17
C ALA A 55 -2.43 18.60 -6.39
N GLY A 56 -1.41 19.19 -7.01
CA GLY A 56 -0.57 20.21 -6.36
C GLY A 56 0.45 19.69 -5.34
N LEU A 57 0.43 18.39 -4.99
CA LEU A 57 1.40 17.80 -4.06
C LEU A 57 2.64 17.28 -4.79
N ASN A 58 3.81 17.55 -4.23
CA ASN A 58 5.07 16.92 -4.65
C ASN A 58 5.14 15.46 -4.17
N SER A 59 6.15 14.71 -4.62
CA SER A 59 6.29 13.28 -4.31
C SER A 59 6.26 13.00 -2.79
N VAL A 60 7.11 13.68 -2.02
CA VAL A 60 7.20 13.47 -0.56
C VAL A 60 5.86 13.79 0.13
N ALA A 61 5.19 14.85 -0.28
CA ALA A 61 3.89 15.22 0.27
C ALA A 61 2.81 14.17 -0.03
N ARG A 62 2.81 13.56 -1.22
CA ARG A 62 1.90 12.45 -1.55
C ARG A 62 2.14 11.20 -0.70
N HIS A 63 3.40 10.93 -0.36
CA HIS A 63 3.74 9.79 0.50
C HIS A 63 3.44 10.02 1.99
N ARG A 64 3.37 11.29 2.43
CA ARG A 64 3.04 11.66 3.82
C ARG A 64 1.53 11.74 4.07
N LEU A 65 0.75 12.07 3.03
CA LEU A 65 -0.71 12.10 3.05
C LEU A 65 -1.27 10.68 3.23
#